data_AF-A0A9P7RPT7-F1
#
_entry.id   AF-A0A9P7RPT7-F1
#
_cell.length_a   1.000
_cell.length_b   1.000
_cell.length_c   1.000
_cell.angle_alpha   90.00
_cell.angle_beta   90.00
_cell.angle_gamma   90.00
#
_symmetry.space_group_name_H-M   'P 1'
#
loop_
_entity.id
_entity.type
_entity.pdbx_description
1 polymer ?
#
loop_
_entity_poly.entity_id
_entity_poly.type
_entity_poly.pdbx_seq_one_letter_code
_entity_poly.pdbx_strand_id
1 'polypeptide(L)'
;MNRKAQTLRHAMRPSLALGTDDLGVLREGDESNEDVLRRQLLEKDRECDRLQTQVQLLQDQLSQRPPLEAVQELEKEYKNLDLLLQGTQRENERCMAEIERGKTREKMLERELTRLAGENWQSSLDIAPTPSAMSRTGILHQRSNTLASPISTSSRPSSSSSRLMSSPASDSQNQSNNNPNSNDEKDRQALAAHIEQVRMLVLGVEQRVQAREEKLRSRMERAEEESKRFDTLRKEIVADS
;
A
#
# COMPACT_ATOMS: atom_id res chain seq x y z
N MET A 1 -18.57 -14.43 -14.90
CA MET A 1 -19.94 -13.98 -15.26
C MET A 1 -19.95 -13.56 -16.72
N ASN A 2 -20.56 -14.39 -17.58
CA ASN A 2 -20.54 -14.22 -19.04
C ASN A 2 -21.62 -13.22 -19.50
N ARG A 3 -21.22 -12.09 -20.10
CA ARG A 3 -22.16 -11.24 -20.85
C ARG A 3 -22.24 -11.72 -22.29
N LYS A 4 -23.36 -12.38 -22.64
CA LYS A 4 -23.78 -12.60 -24.02
C LYS A 4 -24.33 -11.28 -24.57
N ALA A 5 -23.65 -10.69 -25.54
CA ALA A 5 -24.18 -9.56 -26.31
C ALA A 5 -25.15 -10.11 -27.37
N GLN A 6 -26.42 -9.71 -27.29
CA GLN A 6 -27.42 -9.95 -28.34
C GLN A 6 -27.32 -8.82 -29.37
N THR A 7 -26.89 -9.14 -30.58
CA THR A 7 -26.94 -8.23 -31.73
C THR A 7 -28.27 -8.44 -32.45
N LEU A 8 -29.23 -7.54 -32.23
CA LEU A 8 -30.47 -7.45 -33.00
C LEU A 8 -30.15 -6.92 -34.41
N ARG A 9 -30.09 -7.83 -35.39
CA ARG A 9 -30.08 -7.51 -36.82
C ARG A 9 -31.51 -7.34 -37.32
N HIS A 10 -32.03 -6.12 -37.27
CA HIS A 10 -33.18 -5.73 -38.07
C HIS A 10 -32.81 -4.56 -38.98
N ALA A 11 -32.13 -4.87 -40.09
CA ALA A 11 -32.14 -3.98 -41.24
C ALA A 11 -33.52 -4.10 -41.88
N MET A 12 -34.43 -3.17 -41.56
CA MET A 12 -35.65 -2.99 -42.34
C MET A 12 -35.23 -2.58 -43.76
N ARG A 13 -35.43 -3.50 -44.69
CA ARG A 13 -35.25 -3.30 -46.13
C ARG A 13 -36.33 -2.31 -46.58
N PRO A 14 -35.99 -1.10 -47.05
CA PRO A 14 -36.99 -0.20 -47.62
C PRO A 14 -37.40 -0.78 -48.97
N SER A 15 -38.62 -1.30 -49.04
CA SER A 15 -39.25 -1.71 -50.28
C SER A 15 -39.52 -0.45 -51.11
N LEU A 16 -38.67 -0.18 -52.09
CA LEU A 16 -38.93 0.75 -53.19
C LEU A 16 -40.05 0.14 -54.05
N ALA A 17 -41.29 0.46 -53.70
CA ALA A 17 -42.45 0.20 -54.55
C ALA A 17 -42.42 1.22 -55.69
N LEU A 18 -41.75 0.83 -56.78
CA LEU A 18 -41.83 1.49 -58.08
C LEU A 18 -43.20 1.13 -58.69
N GLY A 19 -44.24 1.83 -58.23
CA GLY A 19 -45.59 1.76 -58.80
C GLY A 19 -45.62 2.56 -60.10
N THR A 20 -45.56 1.84 -61.21
CA THR A 20 -45.89 2.32 -62.56
C THR A 20 -47.36 2.75 -62.60
N ASP A 21 -47.62 4.03 -62.86
CA ASP A 21 -48.89 4.47 -63.43
C ASP A 21 -48.61 5.24 -64.71
N ASP A 22 -49.26 4.77 -65.77
CA ASP A 22 -49.07 5.10 -67.16
C ASP A 22 -49.96 6.30 -67.51
N LEU A 23 -49.46 7.23 -68.32
CA LEU A 23 -50.21 8.27 -69.04
C LEU A 23 -50.82 9.41 -68.19
N GLY A 24 -50.03 10.47 -67.94
CA GLY A 24 -50.64 11.74 -67.54
C GLY A 24 -49.68 12.87 -67.21
N VAL A 25 -49.50 13.77 -68.19
CA VAL A 25 -48.98 15.14 -68.03
C VAL A 25 -47.45 15.24 -67.94
N LEU A 26 -46.86 15.71 -69.03
CA LEU A 26 -45.55 16.36 -69.09
C LEU A 26 -45.50 17.51 -68.07
N ARG A 27 -45.11 17.21 -66.82
CA ARG A 27 -44.63 18.21 -65.90
C ARG A 27 -43.19 18.51 -66.29
N GLU A 28 -43.00 19.57 -67.06
CA GLU A 28 -41.72 20.26 -67.17
C GLU A 28 -41.36 20.80 -65.77
N GLY A 29 -40.69 19.97 -64.98
CA GLY A 29 -40.53 20.10 -63.54
C GLY A 29 -40.31 18.75 -62.85
N ASP A 30 -40.48 17.63 -63.56
CA ASP A 30 -40.14 16.30 -63.07
C ASP A 30 -38.61 16.10 -63.14
N GLU A 31 -37.98 16.14 -61.96
CA GLU A 31 -36.64 15.59 -61.79
C GLU A 31 -36.63 14.17 -62.38
N SER A 32 -35.77 13.90 -63.36
CA SER A 32 -35.64 12.56 -63.94
C SER A 32 -35.37 11.57 -62.81
N ASN A 33 -35.95 10.38 -62.87
CA ASN A 33 -35.65 9.28 -61.92
C ASN A 33 -34.13 9.08 -61.75
N GLU A 34 -33.36 9.35 -62.81
CA GLU A 34 -31.90 9.33 -62.79
C GLU A 34 -31.29 10.38 -61.84
N ASP A 35 -31.81 11.60 -61.81
CA ASP A 35 -31.31 12.69 -60.94
C ASP A 35 -31.64 12.43 -59.47
N VAL A 36 -32.80 11.82 -59.18
CA VAL A 36 -33.15 11.34 -57.83
C VAL A 36 -32.16 10.28 -57.36
N LEU A 37 -31.81 9.32 -58.21
CA LEU A 37 -30.83 8.28 -57.89
C LEU A 37 -29.42 8.86 -57.68
N ARG A 38 -29.00 9.85 -58.49
CA ARG A 38 -27.72 10.56 -58.29
C ARG A 38 -27.68 11.30 -56.96
N ARG A 39 -28.76 12.00 -56.58
CA ARG A 39 -28.87 12.69 -55.28
C ARG A 39 -28.79 11.71 -54.12
N GLN A 40 -29.51 10.59 -54.21
CA GLN A 40 -29.47 9.53 -53.19
C GLN A 40 -28.08 8.89 -53.09
N LEU A 41 -27.41 8.64 -54.21
CA LEU A 41 -26.05 8.09 -54.20
C LEU A 41 -25.07 9.05 -53.50
N LEU A 42 -25.10 10.34 -53.82
CA LEU A 42 -24.26 11.35 -53.16
C LEU A 42 -24.58 11.48 -51.67
N GLU A 43 -25.85 11.38 -51.28
CA GLU A 43 -26.23 11.37 -49.87
C GLU A 43 -25.69 10.14 -49.13
N LYS A 44 -25.73 8.98 -49.79
CA LYS A 44 -25.18 7.73 -49.27
C LYS A 44 -23.66 7.75 -49.19
N ASP A 45 -22.96 8.34 -50.15
CA ASP A 45 -21.51 8.51 -50.10
C ASP A 45 -21.11 9.42 -48.92
N ARG A 46 -21.79 10.56 -48.75
CA ARG A 46 -21.57 11.45 -47.59
C ARG A 46 -21.91 10.79 -46.26
N GLU A 47 -22.89 9.89 -46.23
CA GLU A 47 -23.22 9.09 -45.05
C GLU A 47 -22.10 8.06 -44.77
N CYS A 48 -21.59 7.39 -45.81
CA CYS A 48 -20.46 6.46 -45.69
C CYS A 48 -19.21 7.16 -45.17
N ASP A 49 -18.86 8.33 -45.69
CA ASP A 49 -17.69 9.12 -45.21
C ASP A 49 -17.83 9.51 -43.74
N ARG A 50 -19.04 9.93 -43.33
CA ARG A 50 -19.34 10.24 -41.92
C ARG A 50 -19.18 9.02 -41.03
N LEU A 51 -19.71 7.88 -41.44
CA LEU A 51 -19.61 6.63 -40.69
C LEU A 51 -18.15 6.14 -40.62
N GLN A 52 -17.39 6.23 -41.71
CA GLN A 52 -15.96 5.88 -41.71
C GLN A 52 -15.18 6.78 -40.74
N THR A 53 -15.42 8.09 -40.77
CA THR A 53 -14.81 9.03 -39.83
C THR A 53 -15.16 8.69 -38.38
N GLN A 54 -16.42 8.33 -38.12
CA GLN A 54 -16.85 7.92 -36.78
C GLN A 54 -16.20 6.60 -36.34
N VAL A 55 -16.08 5.63 -37.24
CA VAL A 55 -15.39 4.36 -36.96
C VAL A 55 -13.92 4.61 -36.64
N GLN A 56 -13.23 5.44 -37.42
CA GLN A 56 -11.84 5.81 -37.15
C GLN A 56 -11.70 6.48 -35.78
N LEU A 57 -12.56 7.45 -35.47
CA LEU A 57 -12.55 8.13 -34.17
C LEU A 57 -12.75 7.14 -33.00
N LEU A 58 -13.67 6.18 -33.14
CA LEU A 58 -13.92 5.17 -32.12
C LEU A 58 -12.76 4.20 -31.97
N GLN A 59 -12.09 3.82 -33.06
CA GLN A 59 -10.88 3.01 -33.03
C GLN A 59 -9.74 3.73 -32.32
N ASP A 60 -9.54 5.02 -32.61
CA ASP A 60 -8.54 5.84 -31.96
C ASP A 60 -8.83 5.93 -30.44
N GLN A 61 -10.08 6.16 -30.04
CA GLN A 61 -10.49 6.16 -28.63
C GLN A 61 -10.27 4.81 -27.93
N LEU A 62 -10.53 3.70 -28.61
CA LEU A 62 -10.29 2.36 -28.07
C LEU A 62 -8.80 2.08 -27.90
N SER A 63 -7.97 2.52 -28.83
CA SER A 63 -6.51 2.35 -28.76
C SER A 63 -5.86 3.14 -27.62
N GLN A 64 -6.46 4.26 -27.22
CA GLN A 64 -5.99 5.08 -26.10
C GLN A 64 -6.38 4.51 -24.73
N ARG A 65 -7.24 3.48 -24.66
CA ARG A 65 -7.61 2.90 -23.38
C ARG A 65 -6.46 2.11 -22.79
N PRO A 66 -6.06 2.36 -21.53
CA PRO A 66 -5.04 1.56 -20.88
C PRO A 66 -5.49 0.09 -20.78
N PRO A 67 -4.55 -0.86 -20.85
CA PRO A 67 -4.87 -2.27 -20.72
C PRO A 67 -5.48 -2.56 -19.34
N LEU A 68 -6.43 -3.49 -19.29
CA LEU A 68 -7.12 -3.87 -18.06
C LEU A 68 -6.15 -4.29 -16.95
N GLU A 69 -5.04 -4.93 -17.32
CA GLU A 69 -3.99 -5.35 -16.39
C GLU A 69 -3.37 -4.17 -15.64
N ALA A 70 -3.10 -3.05 -16.32
CA ALA A 70 -2.56 -1.85 -15.70
C ALA A 70 -3.55 -1.23 -14.70
N VAL A 71 -4.85 -1.25 -15.02
CA VAL A 71 -5.89 -0.78 -14.09
C VAL A 71 -5.96 -1.68 -12.85
N GLN A 72 -5.89 -3.00 -13.03
CA GLN A 72 -5.90 -3.95 -11.92
C GLN A 72 -4.65 -3.84 -11.04
N GLU A 73 -3.49 -3.57 -11.62
CA GLU A 73 -2.24 -3.33 -10.89
C GLU A 73 -2.35 -2.07 -10.03
N LEU A 74 -2.84 -0.96 -10.60
CA LEU A 74 -3.11 0.27 -9.85
C LEU A 74 -4.10 0.05 -8.71
N GLU A 75 -5.17 -0.72 -8.92
CA GLU A 75 -6.12 -1.06 -7.86
C GLU A 75 -5.48 -1.89 -6.73
N LYS A 76 -4.55 -2.79 -7.06
CA LYS A 76 -3.80 -3.57 -6.06
C LYS A 76 -2.84 -2.69 -5.28
N GLU A 77 -2.10 -1.82 -5.96
CA GLU A 77 -1.17 -0.88 -5.34
C GLU A 77 -1.91 0.08 -4.39
N TYR A 78 -3.06 0.61 -4.83
CA TYR A 78 -3.90 1.47 -3.99
C TYR A 78 -4.35 0.75 -2.71
N LYS A 79 -4.82 -0.50 -2.82
CA LYS A 79 -5.18 -1.33 -1.64
C LYS A 79 -3.99 -1.58 -0.73
N ASN A 80 -2.81 -1.78 -1.29
CA ASN A 80 -1.58 -1.99 -0.53
C ASN A 80 -1.17 -0.72 0.23
N LEU A 81 -1.24 0.44 -0.42
CA LEU A 81 -0.97 1.74 0.20
C LEU A 81 -1.96 2.06 1.32
N ASP A 82 -3.24 1.74 1.13
CA ASP A 82 -4.26 1.93 2.16
C ASP A 82 -3.98 1.06 3.41
N LEU A 83 -3.57 -0.19 3.20
CA LEU A 83 -3.15 -1.07 4.31
C LEU A 83 -1.94 -0.50 5.07
N LEU A 84 -0.94 0.01 4.34
CA LEU A 84 0.25 0.62 4.94
C LEU A 84 -0.07 1.89 5.71
N LEU A 85 -0.96 2.73 5.16
CA LEU A 85 -1.44 3.95 5.81
C LEU A 85 -2.15 3.62 7.13
N GLN A 86 -3.08 2.66 7.11
CA GLN A 86 -3.78 2.21 8.33
C GLN A 86 -2.80 1.64 9.35
N GLY A 87 -1.80 0.86 8.92
CA GLY A 87 -0.75 0.35 9.79
C GLY A 87 0.05 1.47 10.46
N THR A 88 0.44 2.49 9.69
CA THR A 88 1.19 3.65 10.18
C THR A 88 0.37 4.50 11.16
N GLN A 89 -0.91 4.72 10.87
CA GLN A 89 -1.81 5.45 11.77
C GLN A 89 -1.98 4.73 13.11
N ARG A 90 -2.21 3.42 13.08
CA ARG A 90 -2.33 2.61 14.30
C ARG A 90 -1.04 2.66 15.13
N GLU A 91 0.12 2.65 14.49
CA GLU A 91 1.39 2.76 15.20
C GLU A 91 1.63 4.16 15.78
N ASN A 92 1.27 5.22 15.05
CA ASN A 92 1.30 6.59 15.57
C ASN A 92 0.39 6.76 16.80
N GLU A 93 -0.82 6.19 16.77
CA GLU A 93 -1.73 6.19 17.92
C GLU A 93 -1.13 5.50 19.14
N ARG A 94 -0.49 4.34 18.94
CA ARG A 94 0.22 3.61 20.01
C ARG A 94 1.37 4.42 20.59
N CYS A 95 2.20 5.01 19.75
CA CYS A 95 3.33 5.85 20.16
C CYS A 95 2.85 7.07 20.97
N MET A 96 1.79 7.74 20.50
CA MET A 96 1.18 8.85 21.24
C MET A 96 0.67 8.43 22.62
N ALA A 97 0.02 7.25 22.71
CA ALA A 97 -0.43 6.71 24.00
C ALA A 97 0.73 6.38 24.94
N GLU A 98 1.85 5.87 24.42
CA GLU A 98 3.05 5.58 25.20
C GLU A 98 3.71 6.87 25.73
N ILE A 99 3.80 7.90 24.88
CA ILE A 99 4.29 9.23 25.28
C ILE A 99 3.43 9.80 26.42
N GLU A 100 2.10 9.73 26.31
CA GLU A 100 1.20 10.24 27.36
C GLU A 100 1.31 9.44 28.68
N ARG A 101 1.53 8.12 28.59
CA ARG A 101 1.83 7.29 29.77
C ARG A 101 3.17 7.70 30.41
N GLY A 102 4.19 7.97 29.59
CA GLY A 102 5.49 8.49 30.01
C GLY A 102 5.36 9.81 30.78
N LYS A 103 4.67 10.80 30.19
CA LYS A 103 4.39 12.10 30.82
C LYS A 103 3.64 11.97 32.14
N THR A 104 2.68 11.04 32.22
CA THR A 104 1.92 10.80 33.45
C THR A 104 2.82 10.25 34.56
N ARG A 105 3.70 9.31 34.22
CA ARG A 105 4.69 8.75 35.16
C ARG A 105 5.69 9.80 35.60
N GLU A 106 6.22 10.61 34.67
CA GLU A 106 7.13 11.72 34.95
C GLU A 106 6.52 12.69 35.95
N LYS A 107 5.29 13.18 35.69
CA LYS A 107 4.56 14.05 36.62
C LYS A 107 4.36 13.44 38.01
N MET A 108 4.16 12.12 38.11
CA MET A 108 4.04 11.44 39.40
C MET A 108 5.37 11.47 40.16
N LEU A 109 6.49 11.20 39.48
CA LEU A 109 7.82 11.21 40.08
C LEU A 109 8.23 12.63 40.49
N GLU A 110 7.95 13.64 39.66
CA GLU A 110 8.18 15.05 40.00
C GLU A 110 7.43 15.46 41.26
N ARG A 111 6.16 15.04 41.42
CA ARG A 111 5.39 15.31 42.65
C ARG A 111 6.01 14.65 43.88
N GLU A 112 6.47 13.40 43.77
CA GLU A 112 7.12 12.70 44.88
C GLU A 112 8.47 13.33 45.25
N LEU A 113 9.25 13.77 44.26
CA LEU A 113 10.49 14.51 44.50
C LEU A 113 10.22 15.84 45.21
N THR A 114 9.23 16.61 44.75
CA THR A 114 8.79 17.83 45.44
C THR A 114 8.33 17.54 46.87
N ARG A 115 7.61 16.42 47.10
CA ARG A 115 7.15 16.02 48.43
C ARG A 115 8.30 15.66 49.38
N LEU A 116 9.34 14.99 48.90
CA LEU A 116 10.44 14.47 49.72
C LEU A 116 11.60 15.48 49.90
N ALA A 117 11.94 16.22 48.85
CA ALA A 117 13.10 17.11 48.81
C ALA A 117 12.74 18.61 48.70
N GLY A 118 11.43 18.93 48.68
CA GLY A 118 10.92 20.30 48.56
C GLY A 118 10.89 20.81 47.11
N GLU A 119 10.37 22.02 46.91
CA GLU A 119 10.18 22.63 45.59
C GLU A 119 11.50 22.86 44.82
N ASN A 120 12.62 22.99 45.54
CA ASN A 120 13.95 23.20 44.99
C ASN A 120 14.75 21.90 44.79
N TRP A 121 14.08 20.75 44.68
CA TRP A 121 14.75 19.44 44.57
C TRP A 121 15.75 19.36 43.41
N GLN A 122 15.50 20.08 42.31
CA GLN A 122 16.44 20.16 41.18
C GLN A 122 17.77 20.79 41.58
N SER A 123 17.70 21.93 42.29
CA SER A 123 18.88 22.64 42.81
C SER A 123 19.57 21.86 43.93
N SER A 124 18.80 21.24 44.83
CA SER A 124 19.36 20.43 45.92
C SER A 124 20.09 19.17 45.44
N LEU A 125 19.73 18.66 44.26
CA LEU A 125 20.36 17.49 43.64
C LEU A 125 21.37 17.86 42.54
N ASP A 126 21.68 19.15 42.36
CA ASP A 126 22.53 19.69 41.28
C ASP A 126 22.12 19.16 39.88
N ILE A 127 20.82 18.90 39.67
CA ILE A 127 20.30 18.48 38.39
C ILE A 127 20.14 19.73 37.54
N ALA A 128 21.05 19.90 36.57
CA ALA A 128 20.95 20.97 35.59
C ALA A 128 19.53 20.94 34.98
N PRO A 129 18.80 22.08 34.97
CA PRO A 129 17.47 22.12 34.38
C PRO A 129 17.59 21.67 32.93
N THR A 130 17.03 20.49 32.63
CA THR A 130 17.01 19.98 31.28
C THR A 130 16.26 21.01 30.44
N PRO A 131 16.90 21.63 29.43
CA PRO A 131 16.19 22.56 28.58
C PRO A 131 14.98 21.81 28.02
N SER A 132 13.82 22.47 28.05
CA SER A 132 12.54 21.98 27.53
C SER A 132 12.57 21.88 25.99
N ALA A 133 13.59 21.22 25.48
CA ALA A 133 13.85 20.94 24.08
C ALA A 133 13.51 19.47 23.87
N MET A 134 12.20 19.23 23.73
CA MET A 134 11.57 18.01 23.23
C MET A 134 11.95 16.74 23.99
N SER A 135 10.97 16.16 24.71
CA SER A 135 11.00 14.79 25.22
C SER A 135 11.73 13.84 24.26
N ARG A 136 12.98 13.55 24.60
CA ARG A 136 13.84 12.57 23.95
C ARG A 136 13.42 11.19 24.43
N THR A 137 12.41 10.64 23.78
CA THR A 137 12.16 9.19 23.72
C THR A 137 12.19 8.86 22.24
N GLY A 138 13.37 8.63 21.67
CA GLY A 138 13.81 7.29 21.25
C GLY A 138 12.97 6.81 20.07
N ILE A 139 13.47 6.80 18.83
CA ILE A 139 14.49 5.86 18.36
C ILE A 139 15.13 6.40 17.06
N LEU A 140 16.46 6.58 17.11
CA LEU A 140 17.41 6.51 15.98
C LEU A 140 16.96 7.02 14.61
N HIS A 141 17.07 8.34 14.40
CA HIS A 141 17.48 8.90 13.11
C HIS A 141 18.69 9.81 13.35
N GLN A 142 19.82 9.20 13.69
CA GLN A 142 21.11 9.85 13.46
C GLN A 142 21.33 9.86 11.94
N ARG A 143 20.93 10.96 11.31
CA ARG A 143 21.63 11.45 10.14
C ARG A 143 22.88 12.13 10.66
N SER A 144 24.06 11.57 10.42
CA SER A 144 25.30 12.34 10.52
C SER A 144 26.35 11.85 9.53
N ASN A 145 26.76 12.82 8.72
CA ASN A 145 28.00 12.88 7.99
C ASN A 145 29.22 12.73 8.93
N THR A 146 30.32 12.30 8.29
CA THR A 146 31.74 12.57 8.59
C THR A 146 32.36 11.99 9.86
N LEU A 147 33.04 10.84 9.67
CA LEU A 147 34.49 10.63 9.82
C LEU A 147 35.19 11.27 11.04
N ALA A 148 35.56 10.44 12.03
CA ALA A 148 36.94 10.27 12.56
C ALA A 148 36.99 9.34 13.81
N SER A 149 37.42 8.09 13.58
CA SER A 149 38.41 7.25 14.32
C SER A 149 38.40 7.12 15.89
N PRO A 150 39.24 6.24 16.52
CA PRO A 150 38.87 4.86 16.86
C PRO A 150 39.27 4.39 18.30
N ILE A 151 39.02 3.08 18.58
CA ILE A 151 39.69 2.19 19.58
C ILE A 151 39.25 2.25 21.06
N SER A 152 38.76 1.10 21.57
CA SER A 152 39.10 0.42 22.85
C SER A 152 37.91 -0.40 23.38
N THR A 153 37.88 -1.73 23.22
CA THR A 153 38.31 -2.81 24.16
C THR A 153 37.41 -3.08 25.38
N SER A 154 36.95 -4.35 25.47
CA SER A 154 36.44 -5.09 26.65
C SER A 154 35.11 -4.57 27.27
N SER A 155 34.19 -5.36 27.81
CA SER A 155 34.22 -6.67 28.46
C SER A 155 32.78 -7.25 28.59
N ARG A 156 32.65 -8.58 28.54
CA ARG A 156 31.56 -9.39 29.14
C ARG A 156 31.35 -9.04 30.63
N PRO A 157 30.14 -9.21 31.24
CA PRO A 157 29.64 -10.51 31.77
C PRO A 157 28.09 -10.68 31.67
N SER A 158 27.50 -11.86 31.38
CA SER A 158 27.11 -13.03 32.22
C SER A 158 25.97 -12.84 33.24
N SER A 159 25.13 -13.90 33.34
CA SER A 159 24.17 -14.27 34.41
C SER A 159 22.82 -13.51 34.45
N SER A 160 21.65 -14.05 34.79
CA SER A 160 21.17 -15.39 35.18
C SER A 160 19.67 -15.28 35.53
N SER A 161 18.91 -16.39 35.41
CA SER A 161 17.79 -16.77 36.32
C SER A 161 16.53 -15.87 36.34
N SER A 162 15.28 -16.32 36.49
CA SER A 162 14.67 -17.59 36.91
C SER A 162 13.12 -17.40 36.94
N ARG A 163 12.39 -18.50 37.19
CA ARG A 163 11.01 -18.63 37.76
C ARG A 163 9.85 -18.50 36.77
N LEU A 164 8.95 -19.48 36.56
CA LEU A 164 8.18 -20.47 37.36
C LEU A 164 6.70 -20.06 37.48
N MET A 165 5.83 -20.98 37.04
CA MET A 165 4.55 -21.42 37.63
C MET A 165 3.44 -20.40 37.93
N SER A 166 2.27 -20.61 37.31
CA SER A 166 1.02 -20.84 38.05
C SER A 166 -0.13 -21.22 37.10
N SER A 167 -0.65 -22.44 37.26
CA SER A 167 -2.00 -22.84 36.89
C SER A 167 -3.04 -22.07 37.73
N PRO A 168 -4.30 -22.04 37.26
CA PRO A 168 -5.38 -22.37 38.17
C PRO A 168 -6.29 -23.46 37.60
N ALA A 169 -6.57 -24.45 38.44
CA ALA A 169 -7.70 -25.34 38.32
C ALA A 169 -8.95 -24.67 38.92
N SER A 170 -10.09 -24.85 38.28
CA SER A 170 -11.41 -24.70 38.92
C SER A 170 -12.35 -25.78 38.40
N ASP A 171 -12.78 -26.63 39.32
CA ASP A 171 -13.97 -27.48 39.28
C ASP A 171 -15.23 -26.66 39.00
N SER A 172 -16.17 -27.19 38.20
CA SER A 172 -17.53 -27.54 38.65
C SER A 172 -18.57 -27.61 37.51
N GLN A 173 -19.28 -28.74 37.53
CA GLN A 173 -20.73 -28.88 37.27
C GLN A 173 -21.29 -28.74 35.84
N ASN A 174 -21.38 -29.90 35.22
CA ASN A 174 -22.59 -30.50 34.62
C ASN A 174 -23.90 -29.71 34.79
N GLN A 175 -24.38 -29.07 33.71
CA GLN A 175 -25.81 -28.90 33.45
C GLN A 175 -26.04 -28.87 31.93
N SER A 176 -26.63 -29.96 31.45
CA SER A 176 -27.15 -30.15 30.11
C SER A 176 -28.18 -29.07 29.79
N ASN A 177 -27.83 -28.13 28.91
CA ASN A 177 -28.83 -27.28 28.26
C ASN A 177 -28.45 -27.14 26.78
N ASN A 178 -29.19 -27.88 25.95
CA ASN A 178 -29.08 -27.88 24.50
C ASN A 178 -29.38 -26.47 23.97
N ASN A 179 -28.34 -25.72 23.64
CA ASN A 179 -28.43 -24.53 22.82
C ASN A 179 -27.20 -24.46 21.90
N PRO A 180 -27.27 -25.03 20.67
CA PRO A 180 -26.08 -25.29 19.86
C PRO A 180 -25.48 -24.08 19.12
N ASN A 181 -25.81 -22.83 19.48
CA ASN A 181 -25.44 -21.67 18.65
C ASN A 181 -24.52 -20.61 19.29
N SER A 182 -24.09 -20.74 20.55
CA SER A 182 -23.32 -19.67 21.23
C SER A 182 -21.85 -19.99 21.53
N ASN A 183 -21.45 -21.27 21.53
CA ASN A 183 -20.04 -21.65 21.75
C ASN A 183 -19.21 -21.57 20.45
N ASP A 184 -19.79 -21.94 19.31
CA ASP A 184 -19.11 -21.85 18.01
C ASP A 184 -18.66 -20.42 17.68
N GLU A 185 -19.43 -19.41 18.09
CA GLU A 185 -19.07 -18.01 17.82
C GLU A 185 -17.88 -17.53 18.65
N LYS A 186 -17.75 -18.02 19.89
CA LYS A 186 -16.60 -17.74 20.77
C LYS A 186 -15.33 -18.40 20.23
N ASP A 187 -15.45 -19.65 19.78
CA ASP A 187 -14.33 -20.39 19.20
C ASP A 187 -13.86 -19.75 17.88
N ARG A 188 -14.80 -19.26 17.06
CA ARG A 188 -14.49 -18.50 15.84
C ARG A 188 -13.79 -17.17 16.14
N GLN A 189 -14.23 -16.45 17.17
CA GLN A 189 -13.60 -15.20 17.59
C GLN A 189 -12.20 -15.44 18.16
N ALA A 190 -12.01 -16.51 18.94
CA ALA A 190 -10.70 -16.90 19.46
C ALA A 190 -9.74 -17.31 18.33
N LEU A 191 -10.23 -18.06 17.33
CA LEU A 191 -9.45 -18.42 16.15
C LEU A 191 -9.06 -17.19 15.33
N ALA A 192 -9.99 -16.24 15.14
CA ALA A 192 -9.70 -14.99 14.43
C ALA A 192 -8.63 -14.16 15.16
N ALA A 193 -8.70 -14.04 16.49
CA ALA A 193 -7.69 -13.36 17.29
C ALA A 193 -6.31 -14.03 17.18
N HIS A 194 -6.28 -15.37 17.19
CA HIS A 194 -5.04 -16.13 17.02
C HIS A 194 -4.44 -15.94 15.62
N ILE A 195 -5.26 -15.95 14.56
CA ILE A 195 -4.81 -15.67 13.19
C ILE A 195 -4.19 -14.27 13.11
N GLU A 196 -4.81 -13.27 13.72
CA GLU A 196 -4.30 -11.90 13.71
C GLU A 196 -2.98 -11.78 14.48
N GLN A 197 -2.84 -12.48 15.61
CA GLN A 197 -1.58 -12.55 16.36
C GLN A 197 -0.45 -13.18 15.53
N VAL A 198 -0.74 -14.28 14.82
CA VAL A 198 0.23 -14.91 13.91
C VAL A 198 0.59 -13.98 12.77
N ARG A 199 -0.37 -13.27 12.19
CA ARG A 199 -0.14 -12.30 11.11
C ARG A 199 0.78 -11.17 11.55
N MET A 200 0.56 -10.62 12.74
CA MET A 200 1.43 -9.60 13.33
C MET A 200 2.85 -10.13 13.61
N LEU A 201 2.97 -11.39 14.06
CA LEU A 201 4.27 -12.01 14.28
C LEU A 201 5.04 -12.20 12.97
N VAL A 202 4.38 -12.70 11.92
CA VAL A 202 4.97 -12.89 10.60
C VAL A 202 5.47 -11.56 10.04
N LEU A 203 4.64 -10.51 10.08
CA LEU A 203 5.03 -9.18 9.63
C LEU A 203 6.25 -8.63 10.40
N GLY A 204 6.28 -8.83 11.73
CA GLY A 204 7.42 -8.43 12.55
C GLY A 204 8.69 -9.24 12.29
N VAL A 205 8.57 -10.52 11.93
CA VAL A 205 9.70 -11.36 11.49
C VAL A 205 10.22 -10.88 10.15
N GLU A 206 9.34 -10.63 9.18
CA GLU A 206 9.68 -10.16 7.84
C GLU A 206 10.44 -8.83 7.88
N GLN A 207 9.97 -7.85 8.67
CA GLN A 207 10.65 -6.57 8.83
C GLN A 207 12.07 -6.72 9.43
N ARG A 208 12.25 -7.62 10.41
CA ARG A 208 13.57 -7.89 11.00
C ARG A 208 14.51 -8.60 10.03
N VAL A 209 13.98 -9.48 9.18
CA VAL A 209 14.75 -10.16 8.12
C VAL A 209 15.19 -9.14 7.08
N GLN A 210 14.28 -8.31 6.57
CA GLN A 210 14.59 -7.26 5.60
C GLN A 210 15.67 -6.30 6.11
N ALA A 211 15.56 -5.82 7.36
CA ALA A 211 16.56 -4.94 7.96
C ALA A 211 17.94 -5.61 8.12
N ARG A 212 18.00 -6.95 8.29
CA ARG A 212 19.25 -7.70 8.33
C ARG A 212 19.84 -7.87 6.93
N GLU A 213 18.99 -8.13 5.93
CA GLU A 213 19.40 -8.25 4.54
C GLU A 213 19.98 -6.95 4.00
N GLU A 214 19.37 -5.80 4.30
CA GLU A 214 19.90 -4.47 3.93
C GLU A 214 21.27 -4.20 4.58
N LYS A 215 21.42 -4.53 5.87
CA LYS A 215 22.70 -4.40 6.58
C LYS A 215 23.77 -5.33 5.99
N LEU A 216 23.39 -6.55 5.61
CA LEU A 216 24.30 -7.50 5.00
C LEU A 216 24.73 -7.01 3.61
N ARG A 217 23.78 -6.57 2.78
CA ARG A 217 24.04 -5.99 1.46
C ARG A 217 24.99 -4.81 1.54
N SER A 218 24.75 -3.86 2.46
CA SER A 218 25.64 -2.72 2.68
C SER A 218 27.04 -3.10 3.16
N ARG A 219 27.19 -4.21 3.91
CA ARG A 219 28.51 -4.71 4.33
C ARG A 219 29.23 -5.40 3.19
N MET A 220 28.53 -6.18 2.36
CA MET A 220 29.11 -6.79 1.15
C MET A 220 29.59 -5.73 0.18
N GLU A 221 28.78 -4.70 -0.08
CA GLU A 221 29.16 -3.60 -0.97
C GLU A 221 30.44 -2.88 -0.50
N ARG A 222 30.55 -2.54 0.79
CA ARG A 222 31.79 -1.96 1.34
C ARG A 222 32.98 -2.90 1.22
N ALA A 223 32.80 -4.19 1.49
CA ALA A 223 33.87 -5.17 1.37
C ALA A 223 34.34 -5.32 -0.09
N GLU A 224 33.42 -5.26 -1.06
CA GLU A 224 33.74 -5.26 -2.48
C GLU A 224 34.49 -3.99 -2.91
N GLU A 225 34.10 -2.82 -2.40
CA GLU A 225 34.83 -1.57 -2.63
C GLU A 225 36.25 -1.60 -2.05
N GLU A 226 36.41 -2.09 -0.82
CA GLU A 226 37.72 -2.26 -0.21
C GLU A 226 38.58 -3.26 -0.99
N SER A 227 38.01 -4.39 -1.42
CA SER A 227 38.70 -5.36 -2.27
C SER A 227 39.19 -4.71 -3.57
N LYS A 228 38.34 -3.93 -4.24
CA LYS A 228 38.72 -3.19 -5.46
C LYS A 228 39.86 -2.20 -5.20
N ARG A 229 39.84 -1.50 -4.06
CA ARG A 229 40.91 -0.56 -3.67
C ARG A 229 42.24 -1.27 -3.41
N PHE A 230 42.22 -2.43 -2.76
CA PHE A 230 43.44 -3.22 -2.55
C PHE A 230 43.99 -3.77 -3.86
N ASP A 231 43.12 -4.19 -4.79
CA ASP A 231 43.55 -4.65 -6.11
C ASP A 231 44.18 -3.52 -6.94
N THR A 232 43.69 -2.28 -6.85
CA THR A 232 44.34 -1.13 -7.51
C THR A 232 45.70 -0.82 -6.90
N LEU A 233 45.81 -0.77 -5.58
CA LEU A 233 47.08 -0.52 -4.88
C LEU A 233 48.13 -1.59 -5.22
N ARG A 234 47.70 -2.86 -5.31
CA ARG A 234 48.57 -3.97 -5.68
C ARG A 234 49.08 -3.84 -7.11
N LYS A 235 48.26 -3.36 -8.05
CA LYS A 235 48.68 -3.11 -9.44
C LYS A 235 49.70 -1.97 -9.52
N GLU A 236 49.53 -0.91 -8.74
CA GLU A 236 50.48 0.21 -8.68
C GLU A 236 51.84 -0.25 -8.15
N ILE A 237 51.88 -1.00 -7.03
CA ILE A 237 53.14 -1.53 -6.46
C ILE A 237 53.89 -2.43 -7.46
N VAL A 238 53.16 -3.26 -8.22
CA VAL A 238 53.74 -4.14 -9.24
C VAL A 238 54.22 -3.35 -10.46
N ALA A 239 53.59 -2.21 -10.79
CA ALA A 239 54.01 -1.37 -11.91
C ALA A 239 55.25 -0.51 -11.59
N ASP A 240 55.45 -0.17 -10.31
CA ASP A 240 56.59 0.64 -9.84
C ASP A 240 57.86 -0.20 -9.54
N SER A 241 57.79 -1.54 -9.63
CA SER A 241 58.91 -2.47 -9.44
C SER A 241 59.48 -2.96 -10.75
#